data_AF-A0A0M9XUR7-F1
#
_entry.id   AF-A0A0M9XUR7-F1
#
_cell.length_a   1.000
_cell.length_b   1.000
_cell.length_c   1.000
_cell.angle_alpha   90.00
_cell.angle_beta   90.00
_cell.angle_gamma   90.00
#
_symmetry.space_group_name_H-M   'P 1'
#
loop_
_entity.id
_entity.type
_entity.pdbx_description
1 polymer ?
#
loop_
_entity_poly.entity_id
_entity_poly.type
_entity_poly.pdbx_seq_one_letter_code
_entity_poly.pdbx_strand_id
1 'polypeptide(L)'
;MWIGAAVAVLGLASVPVLNAFDVFSDNGDPMSFDRTGPGGGSGDAGKGGSSGTSDPRVRMPTGPRADFTTANTLDDGTKIGVTTLHGKKSGFTGKVWVWAPKEYYEEKYAKSAFPVLIALPGGPGYPVNYWMGTDLKLQSSISEWSKSGKSKPFIVVMPVLNADNKNYYDGSDIPGQPKMGTWMSDDVPDLVKANFRTFTSRDGWAFMGSSSGAFVGLKQVLQHPDRFKAVIASGPDLRPDSPLWRGHEKEMRANDPEQLAKSLIARPGAPDVHLAFQIGTKEGGRAKLESFMKKYGKGPIKTRLQVIEGGGHNARGYVRGMDDGTMQWISKVIPGPTPAP
;
A
#
# COMPACT_ATOMS: atom_id res chain seq x y z
N MET A 1 -74.93 -16.27 -23.47
CA MET A 1 -73.68 -15.72 -24.05
C MET A 1 -73.15 -14.70 -23.07
N TRP A 2 -71.84 -14.77 -22.79
CA TRP A 2 -71.01 -13.96 -21.90
C TRP A 2 -70.87 -14.41 -20.43
N ILE A 3 -69.59 -14.62 -20.13
CA ILE A 3 -68.93 -15.29 -19.02
C ILE A 3 -68.47 -14.20 -18.04
N GLY A 4 -68.75 -14.36 -16.75
CA GLY A 4 -68.17 -13.53 -15.68
C GLY A 4 -66.86 -14.15 -15.22
N ALA A 5 -65.73 -13.57 -15.65
CA ALA A 5 -64.40 -13.98 -15.23
C ALA A 5 -64.02 -13.32 -13.89
N ALA A 6 -63.70 -14.15 -12.89
CA ALA A 6 -63.08 -13.73 -11.64
C ALA A 6 -61.58 -13.44 -11.88
N VAL A 7 -61.15 -12.22 -11.58
CA VAL A 7 -59.73 -11.83 -11.58
C VAL A 7 -59.14 -12.18 -10.22
N ALA A 8 -58.37 -13.25 -10.16
CA ALA A 8 -57.49 -13.57 -9.04
C ALA A 8 -56.17 -12.81 -9.21
N VAL A 9 -55.89 -11.87 -8.31
CA VAL A 9 -54.60 -11.19 -8.22
C VAL A 9 -53.63 -12.12 -7.50
N LEU A 10 -52.73 -12.78 -8.24
CA LEU A 10 -51.61 -13.52 -7.70
C LEU A 10 -50.48 -12.54 -7.34
N GLY A 11 -50.22 -12.39 -6.04
CA GLY A 11 -49.05 -11.70 -5.53
C GLY A 11 -47.78 -12.48 -5.87
N LEU A 12 -46.91 -11.89 -6.69
CA LEU A 12 -45.54 -12.36 -6.88
C LEU A 12 -44.73 -12.01 -5.64
N ALA A 13 -44.50 -13.01 -4.79
CA ALA A 13 -43.47 -12.94 -3.77
C ALA A 13 -42.10 -12.89 -4.47
N SER A 14 -41.46 -11.72 -4.43
CA SER A 14 -40.07 -11.54 -4.84
C SER A 14 -39.16 -12.29 -3.86
N VAL A 15 -38.68 -13.47 -4.26
CA VAL A 15 -37.56 -14.12 -3.58
C VAL A 15 -36.31 -13.27 -3.87
N PRO A 16 -35.56 -12.81 -2.86
CA PRO A 16 -34.29 -12.15 -3.11
C PRO A 16 -33.36 -13.18 -3.74
N VAL A 17 -32.91 -12.92 -4.97
CA VAL A 17 -31.83 -13.66 -5.60
C VAL A 17 -30.56 -13.35 -4.80
N LEU A 18 -30.29 -14.17 -3.79
CA LEU A 18 -28.97 -14.25 -3.17
C LEU A 18 -28.02 -14.72 -4.26
N ASN A 19 -27.03 -13.89 -4.59
CA ASN A 19 -25.94 -14.31 -5.47
C ASN A 19 -25.29 -15.55 -4.86
N ALA A 20 -25.18 -16.63 -5.63
CA ALA A 20 -24.54 -17.88 -5.17
C ALA A 20 -23.08 -17.67 -4.70
N PHE A 21 -22.46 -16.54 -5.02
CA PHE A 21 -21.13 -16.13 -4.54
C PHE A 21 -21.13 -15.60 -3.10
N ASP A 22 -22.23 -15.09 -2.56
CA ASP A 22 -22.32 -14.65 -1.15
C ASP A 22 -22.46 -15.83 -0.18
N VAL A 23 -22.88 -17.00 -0.65
CA VAL A 23 -23.11 -18.19 0.19
C VAL A 23 -21.81 -18.96 0.50
N PHE A 24 -20.71 -18.65 -0.20
CA PHE A 24 -19.39 -19.29 -0.02
C PHE A 24 -18.25 -18.28 0.25
N SER A 25 -18.58 -17.01 0.51
CA SER A 25 -17.59 -15.97 0.79
C SER A 25 -17.19 -16.01 2.25
N ASP A 26 -15.88 -16.06 2.52
CA ASP A 26 -15.30 -15.96 3.87
C ASP A 26 -15.06 -14.50 4.30
N ASN A 27 -15.59 -13.54 3.54
CA ASN A 27 -15.49 -12.12 3.86
C ASN A 27 -16.16 -11.80 5.20
N GLY A 28 -15.41 -11.13 6.07
CA GLY A 28 -15.84 -10.81 7.44
C GLY A 28 -15.38 -11.83 8.49
N ASP A 29 -14.92 -13.02 8.09
CA ASP A 29 -14.41 -14.01 9.03
C ASP A 29 -13.13 -13.51 9.71
N PRO A 30 -12.96 -13.74 11.03
CA PRO A 30 -11.70 -13.46 11.71
C PRO A 30 -10.54 -14.19 11.04
N MET A 31 -9.40 -13.51 10.87
CA MET A 31 -8.20 -14.11 10.29
C MET A 31 -6.93 -13.65 11.01
N SER A 32 -5.87 -14.45 10.90
CA SER A 32 -4.53 -14.10 11.36
C SER A 32 -3.51 -14.32 10.26
N PHE A 33 -2.43 -13.53 10.29
CA PHE A 33 -1.25 -13.75 9.45
C PHE A 33 -0.21 -14.65 10.15
N ASP A 34 -0.62 -15.39 11.20
CA ASP A 34 0.22 -16.39 11.86
C ASP A 34 0.60 -17.54 10.90
N ARG A 35 1.57 -18.37 11.31
CA ARG A 35 2.20 -19.40 10.46
C ARG A 35 1.26 -20.53 9.99
N THR A 36 -0.01 -20.54 10.36
CA THR A 36 -0.99 -21.61 10.08
C THR A 36 -1.48 -21.64 8.62
N GLY A 37 -0.70 -21.06 7.70
CA GLY A 37 -1.04 -20.94 6.29
C GLY A 37 -2.05 -19.83 6.01
N PRO A 38 -2.35 -19.53 4.73
CA PRO A 38 -3.13 -18.36 4.36
C PRO A 38 -4.62 -18.40 4.78
N GLY A 39 -5.08 -19.53 5.34
CA GLY A 39 -6.44 -19.73 5.85
C GLY A 39 -6.50 -20.10 7.33
N GLY A 40 -5.44 -19.84 8.10
CA GLY A 40 -5.40 -20.15 9.52
C GLY A 40 -6.44 -19.36 10.33
N GLY A 41 -7.45 -20.06 10.86
CA GLY A 41 -8.31 -19.53 11.91
C GLY A 41 -7.50 -19.15 13.15
N SER A 42 -8.08 -18.32 14.02
CA SER A 42 -7.50 -17.81 15.28
C SER A 42 -7.07 -18.95 16.22
N GLY A 43 -5.90 -19.51 15.95
CA GLY A 43 -5.20 -20.46 16.80
C GLY A 43 -4.15 -19.70 17.60
N ASP A 44 -4.18 -19.88 18.92
CA ASP A 44 -3.18 -19.37 19.85
C ASP A 44 -1.79 -19.85 19.38
N ALA A 45 -0.99 -18.92 18.85
CA ALA A 45 0.36 -19.22 18.44
C ALA A 45 1.18 -19.46 19.71
N GLY A 46 1.36 -20.74 20.04
CA GLY A 46 2.15 -21.18 21.17
C GLY A 46 3.47 -20.43 21.28
N LYS A 47 3.88 -20.17 22.53
CA LYS A 47 5.17 -19.62 22.93
C LYS A 47 6.32 -20.38 22.25
N GLY A 48 6.70 -19.97 21.05
CA GLY A 48 7.79 -20.53 20.26
C GLY A 48 9.12 -19.98 20.77
N GLY A 49 9.90 -20.85 21.39
CA GLY A 49 11.11 -20.54 22.14
C GLY A 49 12.15 -19.69 21.41
N SER A 50 12.71 -18.76 22.19
CA SER A 50 14.00 -18.14 21.95
C SER A 50 15.11 -19.18 22.11
N SER A 51 15.71 -19.64 21.01
CA SER A 51 17.11 -20.12 21.01
C SER A 51 17.60 -20.33 19.58
N GLY A 52 18.28 -19.31 19.04
CA GLY A 52 18.98 -19.33 17.77
C GLY A 52 19.30 -17.89 17.42
N THR A 53 20.56 -17.56 17.17
CA THR A 53 21.05 -16.21 16.88
C THR A 53 20.09 -15.49 15.93
N SER A 54 19.30 -14.54 16.44
CA SER A 54 18.30 -13.84 15.65
C SER A 54 19.04 -12.93 14.66
N ASP A 55 18.79 -13.10 13.36
CA ASP A 55 19.29 -12.18 12.34
C ASP A 55 18.88 -10.75 12.75
N PRO A 56 19.84 -9.83 13.01
CA PRO A 56 19.55 -8.49 13.53
C PRO A 56 18.74 -7.64 12.54
N ARG A 57 18.64 -8.08 11.28
CA ARG A 57 17.81 -7.44 10.26
C ARG A 57 16.33 -7.76 10.41
N VAL A 58 15.99 -8.81 11.18
CA VAL A 58 14.63 -9.32 11.31
C VAL A 58 13.96 -8.77 12.55
N ARG A 59 12.84 -8.07 12.34
CA ARG A 59 11.90 -7.71 13.40
C ARG A 59 10.78 -8.74 13.43
N MET A 60 10.69 -9.49 14.52
CA MET A 60 9.52 -10.33 14.79
C MET A 60 8.32 -9.47 15.21
N PRO A 61 7.08 -9.91 14.96
CA PRO A 61 5.88 -9.23 15.43
C PRO A 61 5.96 -8.97 16.94
N THR A 62 5.80 -7.71 17.35
CA THR A 62 5.93 -7.30 18.77
C THR A 62 4.60 -7.23 19.51
N GLY A 63 3.48 -7.29 18.79
CA GLY A 63 2.17 -6.93 19.31
C GLY A 63 2.02 -5.41 19.58
N PRO A 64 0.81 -4.95 19.95
CA PRO A 64 -0.41 -5.75 20.11
C PRO A 64 -0.90 -6.32 18.77
N ARG A 65 -1.55 -7.49 18.82
CA ARG A 65 -2.19 -8.08 17.66
C ARG A 65 -3.40 -7.23 17.27
N ALA A 66 -3.55 -6.97 15.98
CA ALA A 66 -4.73 -6.30 15.45
C ALA A 66 -5.80 -7.34 15.11
N ASP A 67 -7.06 -6.96 15.31
CA ASP A 67 -8.21 -7.77 14.94
C ASP A 67 -8.45 -7.64 13.43
N PHE A 68 -7.97 -8.62 12.67
CA PHE A 68 -8.18 -8.68 11.23
C PHE A 68 -9.39 -9.55 10.89
N THR A 69 -10.19 -9.10 9.93
CA THR A 69 -11.19 -9.91 9.25
C THR A 69 -10.81 -10.07 7.78
N THR A 70 -11.21 -11.17 7.15
CA THR A 70 -11.02 -11.36 5.71
C THR A 70 -11.79 -10.30 4.93
N ALA A 71 -11.12 -9.60 4.03
CA ALA A 71 -11.71 -8.64 3.12
C ALA A 71 -11.87 -9.22 1.70
N ASN A 72 -10.97 -10.13 1.32
CA ASN A 72 -11.00 -10.84 0.05
C ASN A 72 -10.08 -12.07 0.09
N THR A 73 -10.34 -13.04 -0.78
CA THR A 73 -9.53 -14.25 -0.96
C THR A 73 -9.10 -14.36 -2.42
N LEU A 74 -7.80 -14.51 -2.66
CA LEU A 74 -7.24 -14.67 -3.99
C LEU A 74 -7.37 -16.12 -4.48
N ASP A 75 -7.32 -16.31 -5.80
CA ASP A 75 -7.35 -17.63 -6.47
C ASP A 75 -6.28 -18.61 -5.94
N ASP A 76 -5.18 -18.05 -5.44
CA ASP A 76 -4.06 -18.82 -4.94
C ASP A 76 -4.22 -19.23 -3.45
N GLY A 77 -5.35 -18.87 -2.84
CA GLY A 77 -5.72 -19.13 -1.45
C GLY A 77 -5.23 -18.10 -0.45
N THR A 78 -4.38 -17.14 -0.86
CA THR A 78 -3.97 -16.06 0.04
C THR A 78 -5.08 -15.06 0.30
N LYS A 79 -5.11 -14.50 1.51
CA LYS A 79 -6.18 -13.61 1.95
C LYS A 79 -5.69 -12.18 2.12
N ILE A 80 -6.57 -11.23 1.82
CA ILE A 80 -6.45 -9.83 2.18
C ILE A 80 -7.21 -9.65 3.50
N GLY A 81 -6.52 -9.27 4.56
CA GLY A 81 -7.13 -8.91 5.83
C GLY A 81 -7.42 -7.42 5.91
N VAL A 82 -8.43 -7.03 6.68
CA VAL A 82 -8.73 -5.63 7.01
C VAL A 82 -8.89 -5.47 8.51
N THR A 83 -8.41 -4.35 9.03
CA THR A 83 -8.66 -3.92 10.40
C THR A 83 -8.99 -2.42 10.44
N THR A 84 -9.60 -1.97 11.53
CA THR A 84 -9.77 -0.54 11.83
C THR A 84 -8.72 -0.14 12.87
N LEU A 85 -7.73 0.62 12.42
CA LEU A 85 -6.62 1.07 13.26
C LEU A 85 -6.95 2.44 13.87
N HIS A 86 -6.87 2.54 15.20
CA HIS A 86 -6.74 3.82 15.88
C HIS A 86 -5.25 4.18 16.00
N GLY A 87 -4.82 5.20 15.25
CA GLY A 87 -3.46 5.70 15.25
C GLY A 87 -3.17 6.52 16.50
N LYS A 88 -2.32 5.99 17.40
CA LYS A 88 -2.00 6.65 18.68
C LYS A 88 -1.25 7.97 18.48
N LYS A 89 -0.48 8.11 17.39
CA LYS A 89 0.33 9.31 17.12
C LYS A 89 -0.44 10.35 16.30
N SER A 90 -1.19 9.90 15.29
CA SER A 90 -2.02 10.79 14.47
C SER A 90 -3.33 11.19 15.17
N GLY A 91 -3.84 10.36 16.08
CA GLY A 91 -5.19 10.47 16.64
C GLY A 91 -6.30 10.06 15.67
N PHE A 92 -5.96 9.63 14.45
CA PHE A 92 -6.92 9.26 13.42
C PHE A 92 -7.32 7.78 13.52
N THR A 93 -8.58 7.49 13.21
CA THR A 93 -9.08 6.12 13.10
C THR A 93 -9.47 5.83 11.66
N GLY A 94 -8.86 4.80 11.06
CA GLY A 94 -9.07 4.46 9.66
C GLY A 94 -8.87 2.99 9.37
N LYS A 95 -9.38 2.54 8.22
CA LYS A 95 -9.19 1.16 7.75
C LYS A 95 -7.80 0.96 7.16
N VAL A 96 -7.22 -0.21 7.43
CA VAL A 96 -5.98 -0.67 6.80
C VAL A 96 -6.19 -2.11 6.32
N TRP A 97 -6.00 -2.31 5.02
CA TRP A 97 -5.97 -3.64 4.41
C TRP A 97 -4.52 -4.12 4.33
N VAL A 98 -4.30 -5.42 4.51
CA VAL A 98 -2.97 -6.02 4.43
C VAL A 98 -3.06 -7.35 3.70
N TRP A 99 -2.03 -7.66 2.92
CA TRP A 99 -1.84 -8.96 2.27
C TRP A 99 -0.39 -9.41 2.46
N ALA A 100 -0.19 -10.70 2.72
CA ALA A 100 1.12 -11.30 2.81
C ALA A 100 1.31 -12.34 1.68
N PRO A 101 2.49 -12.38 1.04
CA PRO A 101 2.76 -13.28 -0.07
C PRO A 101 2.86 -14.73 0.42
N LYS A 102 2.70 -15.71 -0.47
CA LYS A 102 2.77 -17.14 -0.12
C LYS A 102 4.05 -17.51 0.60
N GLU A 103 5.17 -16.93 0.17
CA GLU A 103 6.49 -17.10 0.77
C GLU A 103 6.50 -16.77 2.26
N TYR A 104 5.62 -15.87 2.73
CA TYR A 104 5.47 -15.55 4.15
C TYR A 104 5.03 -16.75 4.99
N TYR A 105 4.32 -17.71 4.40
CA TYR A 105 3.83 -18.88 5.12
C TYR A 105 4.72 -20.13 4.94
N GLU A 106 5.78 -20.04 4.15
CA GLU A 106 6.68 -21.17 3.90
C GLU A 106 7.64 -21.39 5.07
N GLU A 107 7.84 -22.65 5.46
CA GLU A 107 8.71 -23.00 6.59
C GLU A 107 10.17 -22.59 6.34
N LYS A 108 10.65 -22.63 5.10
CA LYS A 108 11.99 -22.13 4.79
C LYS A 108 12.14 -20.61 5.06
N TYR A 109 11.05 -19.85 5.11
CA TYR A 109 11.06 -18.43 5.47
C TYR A 109 10.47 -18.13 6.86
N ALA A 110 10.12 -19.16 7.65
CA ALA A 110 10.83 -19.36 8.91
C ALA A 110 10.99 -18.11 9.78
N LYS A 111 12.22 -17.63 9.69
CA LYS A 111 12.81 -16.62 10.55
C LYS A 111 13.21 -15.40 9.72
N SER A 112 12.57 -15.22 8.55
CA SER A 112 12.94 -14.20 7.57
C SER A 112 12.04 -12.98 7.72
N ALA A 113 12.65 -11.80 7.53
CA ALA A 113 11.93 -10.56 7.32
C ALA A 113 11.44 -10.46 5.87
N PHE A 114 10.29 -9.81 5.70
CA PHE A 114 9.73 -9.48 4.41
C PHE A 114 9.74 -7.96 4.20
N PRO A 115 10.00 -7.50 2.97
CA PRO A 115 9.87 -6.09 2.67
C PRO A 115 8.40 -5.68 2.63
N VAL A 116 8.13 -4.41 2.90
CA VAL A 116 6.80 -3.83 2.96
C VAL A 116 6.61 -2.84 1.82
N LEU A 117 5.51 -2.99 1.09
CA LEU A 117 5.04 -2.07 0.07
C LEU A 117 3.73 -1.43 0.52
N ILE A 118 3.78 -0.16 0.90
CA ILE A 118 2.58 0.61 1.26
C ILE A 118 1.95 1.12 -0.03
N ALA A 119 0.79 0.58 -0.41
CA ALA A 119 0.09 0.84 -1.65
C ALA A 119 -1.04 1.87 -1.48
N LEU A 120 -0.84 3.06 -2.04
CA LEU A 120 -1.73 4.20 -1.89
C LEU A 120 -2.63 4.39 -3.13
N PRO A 121 -3.95 4.51 -2.97
CA PRO A 121 -4.88 4.73 -4.08
C PRO A 121 -4.77 6.17 -4.57
N GLY A 122 -5.38 6.47 -5.71
CA GLY A 122 -5.63 7.83 -6.18
C GLY A 122 -6.98 8.39 -5.72
N GLY A 123 -7.26 9.64 -6.11
CA GLY A 123 -8.50 10.33 -5.74
C GLY A 123 -8.66 10.45 -4.22
N PRO A 124 -9.90 10.41 -3.70
CA PRO A 124 -10.13 10.52 -2.26
C PRO A 124 -9.55 9.36 -1.45
N GLY A 125 -9.39 8.17 -2.02
CA GLY A 125 -8.79 7.02 -1.31
C GLY A 125 -9.44 6.68 0.04
N TYR A 126 -10.72 7.01 0.18
CA TYR A 126 -11.56 6.80 1.36
C TYR A 126 -13.01 6.54 0.91
N PRO A 127 -13.79 5.69 1.61
CA PRO A 127 -13.41 4.90 2.78
C PRO A 127 -12.67 3.60 2.42
N VAL A 128 -12.52 3.28 1.13
CA VAL A 128 -11.89 2.03 0.66
C VAL A 128 -10.68 2.35 -0.19
N ASN A 129 -9.58 1.64 0.07
CA ASN A 129 -8.40 1.66 -0.79
C ASN A 129 -8.59 0.64 -1.92
N TYR A 130 -8.77 1.10 -3.16
CA TYR A 130 -9.10 0.20 -4.28
C TYR A 130 -8.02 -0.85 -4.62
N TRP A 131 -6.79 -0.72 -4.10
CA TRP A 131 -5.77 -1.75 -4.29
C TRP A 131 -6.10 -3.05 -3.54
N MET A 132 -7.06 -3.03 -2.61
CA MET A 132 -7.61 -4.23 -1.98
C MET A 132 -8.48 -5.08 -2.92
N GLY A 133 -8.93 -4.51 -4.04
CA GLY A 133 -9.69 -5.22 -5.06
C GLY A 133 -8.82 -6.20 -5.84
N THR A 134 -9.38 -7.36 -6.20
CA THR A 134 -8.68 -8.39 -6.98
C THR A 134 -8.74 -8.15 -8.50
N ASP A 135 -9.56 -7.22 -8.97
CA ASP A 135 -9.75 -6.87 -10.38
C ASP A 135 -8.54 -6.18 -11.01
N LEU A 136 -7.78 -5.43 -10.20
CA LEU A 136 -6.50 -4.81 -10.59
C LEU A 136 -5.32 -5.78 -10.51
N LYS A 137 -5.50 -6.93 -9.86
CA LYS A 137 -4.53 -8.04 -9.74
C LYS A 137 -3.18 -7.66 -9.10
N LEU A 138 -3.09 -6.58 -8.32
CA LEU A 138 -1.81 -6.12 -7.76
C LEU A 138 -1.06 -7.23 -7.00
N GLN A 139 -1.74 -7.90 -6.07
CA GLN A 139 -1.19 -8.94 -5.20
C GLN A 139 -0.83 -10.18 -6.02
N SER A 140 -1.71 -10.63 -6.91
CA SER A 140 -1.44 -11.75 -7.82
C SER A 140 -0.23 -11.47 -8.73
N SER A 141 -0.12 -10.24 -9.25
CA SER A 141 1.04 -9.81 -10.04
C SER A 141 2.31 -9.77 -9.21
N ILE A 142 2.28 -9.28 -7.97
CA ILE A 142 3.45 -9.35 -7.06
C ILE A 142 3.88 -10.80 -6.81
N SER A 143 2.95 -11.72 -6.59
CA SER A 143 3.23 -13.16 -6.48
C SER A 143 3.89 -13.72 -7.74
N GLU A 144 3.38 -13.38 -8.93
CA GLU A 144 3.96 -13.82 -10.21
C GLU A 144 5.35 -13.22 -10.46
N TRP A 145 5.51 -11.93 -10.20
CA TRP A 145 6.79 -11.24 -10.32
C TRP A 145 7.82 -11.75 -9.32
N SER A 146 7.41 -12.14 -8.11
CA SER A 146 8.29 -12.78 -7.12
C SER A 146 8.83 -14.10 -7.66
N LYS A 147 7.95 -14.98 -8.15
CA LYS A 147 8.32 -16.28 -8.73
C LYS A 147 9.26 -16.16 -9.93
N SER A 148 9.07 -15.14 -10.77
CA SER A 148 9.91 -14.88 -11.95
C SER A 148 11.16 -14.04 -11.64
N GLY A 149 11.41 -13.68 -10.38
CA GLY A 149 12.57 -12.87 -9.98
C GLY A 149 12.49 -11.39 -10.38
N LYS A 150 11.33 -10.93 -10.86
CA LYS A 150 11.03 -9.53 -11.17
C LYS A 150 10.65 -8.72 -9.92
N SER A 151 10.21 -9.36 -8.84
CA SER A 151 9.84 -8.70 -7.59
C SER A 151 10.46 -9.38 -6.37
N LYS A 152 10.58 -8.65 -5.26
CA LYS A 152 10.61 -9.29 -3.93
C LYS A 152 9.20 -9.69 -3.52
N PRO A 153 9.02 -10.69 -2.64
CA PRO A 153 7.72 -11.00 -2.06
C PRO A 153 7.38 -9.95 -1.00
N PHE A 154 6.65 -8.90 -1.37
CA PHE A 154 6.28 -7.82 -0.44
C PHE A 154 5.06 -8.18 0.40
N ILE A 155 5.07 -7.80 1.68
CA ILE A 155 3.84 -7.55 2.42
C ILE A 155 3.23 -6.27 1.83
N VAL A 156 1.99 -6.34 1.35
CA VAL A 156 1.29 -5.20 0.74
C VAL A 156 0.34 -4.60 1.77
N VAL A 157 0.51 -3.31 2.06
CA VAL A 157 -0.25 -2.58 3.09
C VAL A 157 -1.00 -1.46 2.41
N MET A 158 -2.31 -1.42 2.59
CA MET A 158 -3.23 -0.58 1.83
C MET A 158 -4.07 0.23 2.80
N PRO A 159 -3.54 1.32 3.39
CA PRO A 159 -4.32 2.18 4.26
C PRO A 159 -5.29 3.06 3.47
N VAL A 160 -6.33 3.59 4.11
CA VAL A 160 -7.05 4.76 3.56
C VAL A 160 -6.08 5.94 3.37
N LEU A 161 -6.26 6.70 2.30
CA LEU A 161 -5.39 7.83 1.93
C LEU A 161 -5.73 9.10 2.70
N ASN A 162 -7.02 9.40 2.80
CA ASN A 162 -7.56 10.63 3.38
C ASN A 162 -8.51 10.32 4.55
N ALA A 163 -8.81 11.33 5.35
CA ALA A 163 -9.69 11.20 6.50
C ALA A 163 -11.19 11.21 6.14
N ASP A 164 -11.53 11.66 4.93
CA ASP A 164 -12.88 11.71 4.39
C ASP A 164 -12.86 11.57 2.85
N ASN A 165 -14.03 11.55 2.22
CA ASN A 165 -14.18 11.45 0.76
C ASN A 165 -14.35 12.82 0.05
N LYS A 166 -14.17 13.94 0.75
CA LYS A 166 -14.42 15.30 0.27
C LYS A 166 -13.13 16.08 0.04
N ASN A 167 -12.12 15.82 0.87
CA ASN A 167 -10.88 16.60 0.91
C ASN A 167 -9.65 15.73 0.62
N TYR A 168 -8.70 16.32 -0.10
CA TYR A 168 -7.33 15.84 -0.14
C TYR A 168 -6.58 16.39 1.06
N TYR A 169 -5.85 15.53 1.77
CA TYR A 169 -5.02 15.93 2.92
C TYR A 169 -3.53 15.97 2.57
N ASP A 170 -3.17 15.69 1.32
CA ASP A 170 -1.79 15.65 0.82
C ASP A 170 -0.87 14.73 1.63
N GLY A 171 -1.45 13.76 2.34
CA GLY A 171 -0.74 12.92 3.31
C GLY A 171 0.06 13.77 4.30
N SER A 172 -0.54 14.83 4.81
CA SER A 172 0.10 15.88 5.61
C SER A 172 -0.59 16.08 6.94
N ASP A 173 0.15 16.63 7.90
CA ASP A 173 -0.39 17.11 9.17
C ASP A 173 -0.73 18.60 9.03
N ILE A 174 -1.78 18.88 8.27
CA ILE A 174 -2.27 20.24 8.04
C ILE A 174 -2.82 20.78 9.38
N PRO A 175 -2.44 22.00 9.83
CA PRO A 175 -2.94 22.53 11.09
C PRO A 175 -4.48 22.53 11.17
N GLY A 176 -5.01 22.07 12.30
CA GLY A 176 -6.46 21.96 12.52
C GLY A 176 -7.14 20.78 11.83
N GLN A 177 -6.40 19.93 11.12
CA GLN A 177 -6.94 18.78 10.39
C GLN A 177 -6.42 17.44 10.96
N PRO A 178 -7.08 16.31 10.65
CA PRO A 178 -6.52 14.97 10.85
C PRO A 178 -5.07 14.86 10.36
N LYS A 179 -4.21 14.26 11.19
CA LYS A 179 -2.76 14.12 10.95
C LYS A 179 -2.44 12.98 9.98
N MET A 180 -2.76 13.18 8.70
CA MET A 180 -2.59 12.15 7.67
C MET A 180 -1.12 11.91 7.29
N GLY A 181 -0.21 12.84 7.60
CA GLY A 181 1.23 12.62 7.44
C GLY A 181 1.77 11.67 8.49
N THR A 182 1.40 11.87 9.76
CA THR A 182 1.74 10.96 10.86
C THR A 182 1.07 9.59 10.69
N TRP A 183 -0.18 9.53 10.23
CA TRP A 183 -0.86 8.27 9.92
C TRP A 183 -0.04 7.38 8.97
N MET A 184 0.47 7.97 7.87
CA MET A 184 1.24 7.26 6.85
C MET A 184 2.67 6.94 7.28
N SER A 185 3.33 7.86 8.00
CA SER A 185 4.75 7.75 8.35
C SER A 185 5.03 6.99 9.65
N ASP A 186 4.02 6.80 10.49
CA ASP A 186 4.15 6.23 11.83
C ASP A 186 3.10 5.16 12.12
N ASP A 187 1.82 5.52 12.21
CA ASP A 187 0.80 4.61 12.75
C ASP A 187 0.59 3.36 11.88
N VAL A 188 0.51 3.52 10.55
CA VAL A 188 0.41 2.40 9.62
C VAL A 188 1.66 1.51 9.67
N PRO A 189 2.90 2.04 9.58
CA PRO A 189 4.10 1.24 9.80
C PRO A 189 4.15 0.53 11.17
N ASP A 190 3.67 1.17 12.23
CA ASP A 190 3.68 0.58 13.58
C ASP A 190 2.70 -0.59 13.69
N LEU A 191 1.51 -0.50 13.08
CA LEU A 191 0.59 -1.64 12.93
C LEU A 191 1.30 -2.83 12.26
N VAL A 192 2.02 -2.57 11.17
CA VAL A 192 2.67 -3.62 10.38
C VAL A 192 3.83 -4.23 11.16
N LYS A 193 4.66 -3.44 11.81
CA LYS A 193 5.76 -3.92 12.68
C LYS A 193 5.25 -4.75 13.86
N ALA A 194 4.08 -4.43 14.39
CA ALA A 194 3.46 -5.16 15.49
C ALA A 194 2.91 -6.53 15.08
N ASN A 195 2.52 -6.70 13.81
CA ASN A 195 1.77 -7.86 13.32
C ASN A 195 2.53 -8.73 12.30
N PHE A 196 3.66 -8.27 11.75
CA PHE A 196 4.37 -8.97 10.68
C PHE A 196 5.89 -9.05 10.89
N ARG A 197 6.52 -10.09 10.32
CA ARG A 197 7.98 -10.20 10.23
C ARG A 197 8.51 -9.23 9.17
N THR A 198 9.08 -8.12 9.63
CA THR A 198 9.55 -7.03 8.76
C THR A 198 11.04 -6.79 8.93
N PHE A 199 11.65 -6.04 8.01
CA PHE A 199 13.01 -5.57 8.21
C PHE A 199 13.07 -4.47 9.27
N THR A 200 14.09 -4.53 10.13
CA THR A 200 14.36 -3.49 11.15
C THR A 200 14.79 -2.16 10.51
N SER A 201 15.48 -2.22 9.38
CA SER A 201 15.95 -1.06 8.61
C SER A 201 14.88 -0.52 7.66
N ARG A 202 14.91 0.79 7.42
CA ARG A 202 14.17 1.50 6.36
C ARG A 202 14.32 0.86 4.98
N ASP A 203 15.38 0.10 4.77
CA ASP A 203 15.72 -0.49 3.49
C ASP A 203 14.71 -1.53 3.04
N GLY A 204 13.95 -2.12 3.97
CA GLY A 204 12.83 -3.00 3.65
C GLY A 204 11.49 -2.30 3.45
N TRP A 205 11.42 -0.97 3.40
CA TRP A 205 10.17 -0.22 3.35
C TRP A 205 10.09 0.68 2.12
N ALA A 206 9.03 0.47 1.34
CA ALA A 206 8.75 1.24 0.14
C ALA A 206 7.28 1.64 0.06
N PHE A 207 7.00 2.69 -0.71
CA PHE A 207 5.67 3.06 -1.13
C PHE A 207 5.42 2.65 -2.59
N MET A 208 4.16 2.46 -2.93
CA MET A 208 3.67 2.71 -4.28
C MET A 208 2.43 3.59 -4.18
N GLY A 209 2.13 4.32 -5.24
CA GLY A 209 0.88 5.04 -5.32
C GLY A 209 0.54 5.48 -6.71
N SER A 210 -0.69 5.92 -6.87
CA SER A 210 -1.23 6.46 -8.12
C SER A 210 -1.87 7.82 -7.87
N SER A 211 -1.66 8.79 -8.75
CA SER A 211 -2.28 10.13 -8.64
C SER A 211 -1.97 10.79 -7.27
N SER A 212 -2.99 11.21 -6.52
CA SER A 212 -2.84 11.72 -5.14
C SER A 212 -2.01 10.79 -4.22
N GLY A 213 -2.20 9.46 -4.31
CA GLY A 213 -1.38 8.49 -3.57
C GLY A 213 0.07 8.45 -4.04
N ALA A 214 0.34 8.71 -5.33
CA ALA A 214 1.70 8.81 -5.84
C ALA A 214 2.41 10.05 -5.32
N PHE A 215 1.70 11.19 -5.23
CA PHE A 215 2.19 12.39 -4.58
C PHE A 215 2.52 12.12 -3.10
N VAL A 216 1.60 11.50 -2.35
CA VAL A 216 1.82 11.17 -0.93
C VAL A 216 3.03 10.24 -0.77
N GLY A 217 3.11 9.14 -1.52
CA GLY A 217 4.25 8.23 -1.44
C GLY A 217 5.58 8.91 -1.77
N LEU A 218 5.61 9.75 -2.82
CA LEU A 218 6.79 10.53 -3.20
C LEU A 218 7.24 11.45 -2.07
N LYS A 219 6.30 12.21 -1.53
CA LYS A 219 6.53 13.12 -0.43
C LYS A 219 7.04 12.38 0.81
N GLN A 220 6.42 11.26 1.19
CA GLN A 220 6.77 10.48 2.37
C GLN A 220 8.22 9.95 2.32
N VAL A 221 8.66 9.47 1.15
CA VAL A 221 10.06 9.03 0.96
C VAL A 221 11.06 10.19 1.04
N LEU A 222 10.71 11.35 0.50
CA LEU A 222 11.57 12.54 0.54
C LEU A 222 11.62 13.18 1.94
N GLN A 223 10.50 13.14 2.67
CA GLN A 223 10.35 13.74 4.00
C GLN A 223 10.90 12.85 5.12
N HIS A 224 10.74 11.52 4.98
CA HIS A 224 11.21 10.53 5.94
C HIS A 224 12.19 9.53 5.31
N PRO A 225 13.31 10.02 4.74
CA PRO A 225 14.32 9.18 4.11
C PRO A 225 15.05 8.29 5.13
N ASP A 226 14.88 8.52 6.43
CA ASP A 226 15.33 7.64 7.53
C ASP A 226 14.40 6.44 7.77
N ARG A 227 13.18 6.47 7.23
CA ARG A 227 12.15 5.43 7.44
C ARG A 227 11.79 4.66 6.18
N PHE A 228 11.89 5.31 5.02
CA PHE A 228 11.50 4.72 3.74
C PHE A 228 12.61 4.84 2.71
N LYS A 229 12.79 3.79 1.90
CA LYS A 229 13.85 3.72 0.89
C LYS A 229 13.39 4.11 -0.49
N ALA A 230 12.19 3.71 -0.87
CA ALA A 230 11.80 3.76 -2.28
C ALA A 230 10.32 4.04 -2.47
N VAL A 231 9.97 4.59 -3.63
CA VAL A 231 8.59 4.79 -4.07
C VAL A 231 8.41 4.43 -5.54
N ILE A 232 7.30 3.79 -5.85
CA ILE A 232 6.71 3.73 -7.19
C ILE A 232 5.62 4.81 -7.28
N ALA A 233 5.92 5.93 -7.93
CA ALA A 233 5.02 7.07 -8.06
C ALA A 233 4.40 7.12 -9.46
N SER A 234 3.16 6.64 -9.58
CA SER A 234 2.46 6.52 -10.86
C SER A 234 1.53 7.72 -11.12
N GLY A 235 1.84 8.50 -12.15
CA GLY A 235 1.16 9.76 -12.47
C GLY A 235 1.05 10.73 -11.29
N PRO A 236 2.13 11.05 -10.55
CA PRO A 236 2.05 11.93 -9.40
C PRO A 236 1.91 13.39 -9.84
N ASP A 237 1.18 14.16 -9.04
CA ASP A 237 1.46 15.58 -8.92
C ASP A 237 2.80 15.80 -8.21
N LEU A 238 3.46 16.92 -8.48
CA LEU A 238 4.76 17.25 -7.89
C LEU A 238 4.68 18.40 -6.89
N ARG A 239 3.46 18.86 -6.57
CA ARG A 239 3.18 19.98 -5.70
C ARG A 239 1.96 19.68 -4.83
N PRO A 240 1.93 20.13 -3.57
CA PRO A 240 0.73 20.07 -2.76
C PRO A 240 -0.34 20.98 -3.37
N ASP A 241 -1.58 20.50 -3.40
CA ASP A 241 -2.70 21.18 -4.04
C ASP A 241 -3.99 21.12 -3.21
N SER A 242 -3.94 20.58 -1.99
CA SER A 242 -5.10 20.56 -1.11
C SER A 242 -5.62 21.97 -0.81
N PRO A 243 -6.95 22.21 -0.90
CA PRO A 243 -7.55 23.48 -0.51
C PRO A 243 -7.42 23.75 1.01
N LEU A 244 -7.15 22.72 1.82
CA LEU A 244 -6.97 22.84 3.26
C LEU A 244 -5.68 23.60 3.64
N TRP A 245 -4.78 23.83 2.69
CA TRP A 245 -3.57 24.62 2.91
C TRP A 245 -3.80 26.13 2.99
N ARG A 246 -5.01 26.63 2.74
CA ARG A 246 -5.32 28.06 2.78
C ARG A 246 -4.99 28.65 4.16
N GLY A 247 -4.05 29.60 4.22
CA GLY A 247 -3.57 30.17 5.47
C GLY A 247 -2.44 29.38 6.16
N HIS A 248 -1.93 28.33 5.51
CA HIS A 248 -0.86 27.44 5.97
C HIS A 248 0.24 27.29 4.90
N GLU A 249 0.57 28.37 4.18
CA GLU A 249 1.47 28.34 3.02
C GLU A 249 2.91 27.94 3.39
N LYS A 250 3.33 28.22 4.63
CA LYS A 250 4.65 27.81 5.13
C LYS A 250 4.71 26.30 5.32
N GLU A 251 3.70 25.72 5.96
CA GLU A 251 3.56 24.29 6.18
C GLU A 251 3.39 23.57 4.84
N MET A 252 2.56 24.09 3.93
CA MET A 252 2.41 23.58 2.58
C MET A 252 3.77 23.49 1.85
N ARG A 253 4.58 24.55 1.91
CA ARG A 253 5.92 24.57 1.30
C ARG A 253 6.87 23.56 1.93
N ALA A 254 6.76 23.28 3.23
CA ALA A 254 7.53 22.24 3.89
C ALA A 254 7.13 20.81 3.47
N ASN A 255 5.95 20.65 2.86
CA ASN A 255 5.43 19.40 2.33
C ASN A 255 5.57 19.31 0.79
N ASP A 256 6.23 20.28 0.15
CA ASP A 256 6.46 20.32 -1.31
C ASP A 256 7.62 19.40 -1.73
N PRO A 257 7.40 18.41 -2.61
CA PRO A 257 8.43 17.48 -3.06
C PRO A 257 9.69 18.14 -3.63
N GLU A 258 9.60 19.29 -4.30
CA GLU A 258 10.78 20.00 -4.79
C GLU A 258 11.60 20.59 -3.65
N GLN A 259 10.95 21.10 -2.60
CA GLN A 259 11.64 21.67 -1.44
C GLN A 259 12.25 20.57 -0.57
N LEU A 260 11.53 19.46 -0.41
CA LEU A 260 12.05 18.27 0.27
C LEU A 260 13.25 17.69 -0.48
N ALA A 261 13.18 17.59 -1.82
CA ALA A 261 14.31 17.11 -2.62
C ALA A 261 15.53 18.03 -2.53
N LYS A 262 15.36 19.36 -2.59
CA LYS A 262 16.47 20.31 -2.37
C LYS A 262 17.10 20.13 -1.00
N SER A 263 16.28 20.03 0.04
CA SER A 263 16.73 19.87 1.42
C SER A 263 17.51 18.56 1.59
N LEU A 264 17.03 17.48 0.97
CA LEU A 264 17.68 16.17 1.02
C LEU A 264 19.03 16.18 0.31
N ILE A 265 19.12 16.81 -0.87
CA ILE A 265 20.39 16.96 -1.62
C ILE A 265 21.41 17.78 -0.83
N ALA A 266 20.96 18.83 -0.13
CA ALA A 266 21.82 19.71 0.64
C ALA A 266 22.29 19.09 1.98
N ARG A 267 21.66 18.01 2.45
CA ARG A 267 21.96 17.40 3.75
C ARG A 267 23.15 16.43 3.65
N PRO A 268 24.30 16.74 4.31
CA PRO A 268 25.45 15.84 4.30
C PRO A 268 25.10 14.46 4.89
N GLY A 269 25.57 13.39 4.25
CA GLY A 269 25.34 12.02 4.71
C GLY A 269 23.88 11.54 4.62
N ALA A 270 23.02 12.25 3.89
CA ALA A 270 21.66 11.79 3.63
C ALA A 270 21.65 10.38 2.99
N PRO A 271 20.81 9.45 3.46
CA PRO A 271 20.72 8.13 2.87
C PRO A 271 20.10 8.21 1.47
N ASP A 272 20.50 7.28 0.60
CA ASP A 272 19.94 7.17 -0.74
C ASP A 272 18.44 6.84 -0.69
N VAL A 273 17.66 7.51 -1.53
CA VAL A 273 16.24 7.23 -1.81
C VAL A 273 16.02 6.96 -3.29
N HIS A 274 15.06 6.10 -3.61
CA HIS A 274 14.79 5.63 -4.96
C HIS A 274 13.37 6.01 -5.41
N LEU A 275 13.27 6.92 -6.37
CA LEU A 275 12.00 7.43 -6.89
C LEU A 275 11.75 6.87 -8.29
N ALA A 276 10.91 5.86 -8.41
CA ALA A 276 10.50 5.31 -9.69
C ALA A 276 9.18 5.94 -10.13
N PHE A 277 9.25 6.81 -11.12
CA PHE A 277 8.08 7.44 -11.72
C PHE A 277 7.50 6.54 -12.81
N GLN A 278 6.18 6.54 -12.94
CA GLN A 278 5.47 5.94 -14.07
C GLN A 278 4.52 6.96 -14.68
N ILE A 279 4.38 6.96 -16.00
CA ILE A 279 3.40 7.81 -16.69
C ILE A 279 2.99 7.20 -18.03
N GLY A 280 1.69 7.20 -18.35
CA GLY A 280 1.15 6.79 -19.63
C GLY A 280 1.37 7.84 -20.74
N THR A 281 1.49 7.42 -21.99
CA THR A 281 1.66 8.34 -23.12
C THR A 281 0.42 9.19 -23.43
N LYS A 282 -0.75 8.81 -22.91
CA LYS A 282 -2.00 9.58 -23.00
C LYS A 282 -2.19 10.56 -21.84
N GLU A 283 -1.24 10.63 -20.91
CA GLU A 283 -1.28 11.55 -19.78
C GLU A 283 -0.49 12.83 -20.05
N GLY A 284 -0.94 13.93 -19.45
CA GLY A 284 -0.13 15.14 -19.34
C GLY A 284 0.91 15.03 -18.21
N GLY A 285 1.93 15.88 -18.23
CA GLY A 285 2.86 16.01 -17.08
C GLY A 285 4.20 15.30 -17.21
N ARG A 286 4.43 14.49 -18.26
CA ARG A 286 5.72 13.83 -18.50
C ARG A 286 6.90 14.80 -18.48
N ALA A 287 6.79 15.92 -19.19
CA ALA A 287 7.84 16.95 -19.20
C ALA A 287 8.14 17.52 -17.81
N LYS A 288 7.12 17.62 -16.93
CA LYS A 288 7.32 18.07 -15.54
C LYS A 288 8.09 17.02 -14.73
N LEU A 289 7.77 15.73 -14.89
CA LEU A 289 8.51 14.63 -14.26
C LEU A 289 9.98 14.58 -14.74
N GLU A 290 10.21 14.67 -16.05
CA GLU A 290 11.56 14.68 -16.62
C GLU A 290 12.37 15.90 -16.12
N SER A 291 11.74 17.07 -16.02
CA SER A 291 12.35 18.28 -15.45
C SER A 291 12.70 18.10 -13.96
N PHE A 292 11.79 17.53 -13.17
CA PHE A 292 12.05 17.20 -11.76
C PHE A 292 13.23 16.25 -11.63
N MET A 293 13.26 15.16 -12.40
CA MET A 293 14.35 14.18 -12.39
C MET A 293 15.68 14.81 -12.80
N LYS A 294 15.71 15.62 -13.86
CA LYS A 294 16.92 16.31 -14.30
C LYS A 294 17.48 17.24 -13.22
N LYS A 295 16.59 17.92 -12.49
CA LYS A 295 16.98 18.91 -11.48
C LYS A 295 17.37 18.29 -10.14
N TYR A 296 16.64 17.26 -9.72
CA TYR A 296 16.68 16.70 -8.36
C TYR A 296 17.16 15.24 -8.28
N GLY A 297 17.27 14.51 -9.40
CA GLY A 297 17.80 13.14 -9.46
C GLY A 297 19.33 13.08 -9.34
N LYS A 298 19.87 13.66 -8.26
CA LYS A 298 21.30 13.76 -7.97
C LYS A 298 21.58 13.58 -6.49
N GLY A 299 22.85 13.33 -6.15
CA GLY A 299 23.25 13.05 -4.77
C GLY A 299 22.47 11.85 -4.21
N PRO A 300 21.77 11.99 -3.08
CA PRO A 300 21.03 10.88 -2.46
C PRO A 300 19.78 10.44 -3.24
N ILE A 301 19.32 11.20 -4.23
CA ILE A 301 18.07 10.89 -4.94
C ILE A 301 18.38 10.15 -6.23
N LYS A 302 17.97 8.88 -6.32
CA LYS A 302 18.05 8.08 -7.54
C LYS A 302 16.67 8.04 -8.20
N THR A 303 16.59 8.35 -9.49
CA THR A 303 15.31 8.41 -10.19
C THR A 303 15.25 7.48 -11.39
N ARG A 304 14.08 6.93 -11.67
CA ARG A 304 13.74 6.23 -12.92
C ARG A 304 12.41 6.75 -13.45
N LEU A 305 12.22 6.77 -14.76
CA LEU A 305 10.92 6.99 -15.40
C LEU A 305 10.55 5.79 -16.26
N GLN A 306 9.37 5.25 -16.06
CA GLN A 306 8.73 4.27 -16.94
C GLN A 306 7.61 4.97 -17.72
N VAL A 307 7.79 5.07 -19.03
CA VAL A 307 6.74 5.56 -19.94
C VAL A 307 5.93 4.36 -20.41
N ILE A 308 4.61 4.40 -20.19
CA ILE A 308 3.71 3.28 -20.43
C ILE A 308 2.99 3.50 -21.76
N GLU A 309 3.44 2.83 -22.81
CA GLU A 309 2.98 3.09 -24.18
C GLU A 309 1.48 2.80 -24.37
N GLY A 310 0.73 3.74 -24.94
CA GLY A 310 -0.74 3.73 -25.03
C GLY A 310 -1.47 3.79 -23.68
N GLY A 311 -0.75 3.94 -22.56
CA GLY A 311 -1.28 4.02 -21.20
C GLY A 311 -1.93 5.37 -20.92
N GLY A 312 -2.94 5.38 -20.04
CA GLY A 312 -3.57 6.59 -19.52
C GLY A 312 -3.57 6.60 -18.00
N HIS A 313 -4.19 7.62 -17.39
CA HIS A 313 -4.20 7.86 -15.95
C HIS A 313 -5.11 6.88 -15.19
N ASN A 314 -4.73 5.60 -15.09
CA ASN A 314 -5.52 4.56 -14.44
C ASN A 314 -4.67 3.45 -13.81
N ALA A 315 -5.19 2.86 -12.74
CA ALA A 315 -4.50 1.83 -11.96
C ALA A 315 -4.08 0.60 -12.78
N ARG A 316 -4.92 0.13 -13.71
CA ARG A 316 -4.62 -1.03 -14.56
C ARG A 316 -3.39 -0.75 -15.46
N GLY A 317 -3.31 0.43 -16.05
CA GLY A 317 -2.14 0.87 -16.82
C GLY A 317 -0.88 0.94 -15.95
N TYR A 318 -1.01 1.39 -14.71
CA TYR A 318 0.12 1.46 -13.77
C TYR A 318 0.64 0.08 -13.35
N VAL A 319 -0.23 -0.91 -13.12
CA VAL A 319 0.19 -2.31 -12.87
C VAL A 319 0.99 -2.85 -14.06
N ARG A 320 0.58 -2.57 -15.30
CA ARG A 320 1.38 -2.92 -16.49
C ARG A 320 2.77 -2.28 -16.45
N GLY A 321 2.86 -0.99 -16.14
CA GLY A 321 4.16 -0.33 -16.04
C GLY A 321 5.05 -0.83 -14.88
N MET A 322 4.44 -1.46 -13.86
CA MET A 322 5.19 -2.18 -12.82
C MET A 322 5.86 -3.43 -13.40
N ASP A 323 5.13 -4.21 -14.20
CA ASP A 323 5.66 -5.38 -14.92
C ASP A 323 6.75 -5.00 -15.94
N ASP A 324 6.57 -3.88 -16.65
CA ASP A 324 7.50 -3.38 -17.68
C ASP A 324 8.90 -3.04 -17.13
N GLY A 325 9.08 -3.08 -15.80
CA GLY A 325 10.40 -3.02 -15.16
C GLY A 325 10.47 -2.11 -13.94
N THR A 326 9.41 -1.38 -13.62
CA THR A 326 9.41 -0.50 -12.44
C THR A 326 9.50 -1.30 -11.14
N MET A 327 8.75 -2.41 -11.03
CA MET A 327 8.82 -3.29 -9.86
C MET A 327 10.20 -3.92 -9.71
N GLN A 328 10.81 -4.35 -10.82
CA GLN A 328 12.14 -4.94 -10.81
C GLN A 328 13.21 -3.93 -10.38
N TRP A 329 13.12 -2.68 -10.82
CA TRP A 329 14.07 -1.65 -10.43
C TRP A 329 14.03 -1.37 -8.92
N ILE A 330 12.83 -1.28 -8.33
CA ILE A 330 12.66 -1.12 -6.88
C ILE A 330 13.12 -2.38 -6.13
N SER A 331 12.75 -3.56 -6.61
CA SER A 331 13.10 -4.83 -5.97
C SER A 331 14.60 -5.11 -5.94
N LYS A 332 15.39 -4.51 -6.84
CA LYS A 332 16.86 -4.59 -6.81
C LYS A 332 17.50 -3.84 -5.64
N VAL A 333 16.82 -2.83 -5.09
CA VAL A 333 17.36 -1.99 -4.01
C VAL A 333 16.73 -2.28 -2.64
N ILE A 334 15.75 -3.19 -2.61
CA ILE A 334 15.06 -3.65 -1.41
C ILE A 334 15.53 -5.08 -1.05
N PRO A 335 15.83 -5.38 0.23
CA PRO A 335 16.21 -6.73 0.65
C PRO A 335 15.01 -7.70 0.55
N GLY A 336 15.30 -8.97 0.25
CA GLY A 336 14.32 -10.04 0.24
C GLY A 336 14.49 -10.99 1.43
N PRO A 337 13.50 -11.85 1.72
CA PRO A 337 13.63 -12.87 2.73
C PRO A 337 14.80 -13.81 2.41
N THR A 338 15.51 -14.28 3.44
CA THR A 338 16.60 -15.24 3.32
C THR A 338 16.09 -16.62 3.77
N PRO A 339 16.16 -17.67 2.94
CA PRO A 339 15.69 -18.99 3.34
C PRO A 339 16.58 -19.56 4.47
N ALA A 340 15.99 -20.32 5.38
CA ALA A 340 16.72 -21.13 6.35
C ALA A 340 17.56 -22.20 5.61
N PRO A 341 18.73 -22.58 6.16
CA PRO A 341 19.63 -23.58 5.57
C PRO A 341 18.97 -24.93 5.27
#